data_AF-A0A957KV43-F1
#
_entry.id   AF-A0A957KV43-F1
#
_cell.length_a   1.000
_cell.length_b   1.000
_cell.length_c   1.000
_cell.angle_alpha   90.00
_cell.angle_beta   90.00
_cell.angle_gamma   90.00
#
_symmetry.space_group_name_H-M   'P 1'
#
loop_
_entity.id
_entity.type
_entity.pdbx_description
1 polymer ?
#
loop_
_entity_poly.entity_id
_entity_poly.type
_entity_poly.pdbx_seq_one_letter_code
_entity_poly.pdbx_strand_id
1 'polypeptide(L)'
;MAVDSIHAMRSARRRTVALPNTPAARVLRNTRPPYAWLDAEGLEQVHAASLDILESIGIDFLDDEALAIWQGAGARVDHAA
;
A
#
# COMPACT_ATOMS: atom_id res chain seq x y z
N MET A 1 -0.35 -34.73 3.59
CA MET A 1 1.04 -35.21 3.35
C MET A 1 1.60 -34.74 2.01
N ALA A 2 1.59 -33.43 1.72
CA ALA A 2 2.22 -32.87 0.51
C ALA A 2 2.68 -31.41 0.66
N VAL A 3 2.34 -30.72 1.75
CA VAL A 3 2.72 -29.31 2.00
C VAL A 3 4.07 -29.16 2.71
N ASP A 4 4.52 -30.18 3.44
CA ASP A 4 5.80 -30.14 4.17
C ASP A 4 7.02 -30.08 3.23
N SER A 5 6.90 -30.63 2.02
CA SER A 5 7.97 -30.68 1.03
C SER A 5 8.29 -29.31 0.39
N ILE A 6 7.33 -28.38 0.35
CA ILE A 6 7.54 -27.03 -0.23
C ILE A 6 8.39 -26.16 0.72
N HIS A 7 8.22 -26.32 2.03
CA HIS A 7 9.04 -25.62 3.02
C HIS A 7 10.47 -26.16 3.09
N ALA A 8 10.67 -27.47 2.97
CA ALA A 8 11.99 -28.09 2.97
C ALA A 8 12.84 -27.73 1.73
N MET A 9 12.21 -27.58 0.56
CA MET A 9 12.95 -27.29 -0.68
C MET A 9 13.40 -25.82 -0.79
N ARG A 10 12.74 -24.90 -0.06
CA ARG A 10 13.14 -23.47 0.00
C ARG A 10 14.39 -23.21 0.85
N SER A 11 14.72 -24.07 1.80
CA SER A 11 15.90 -23.90 2.67
C SER A 11 17.20 -24.37 2.03
N ALA A 12 17.14 -25.36 1.12
CA ALA A 12 18.32 -26.02 0.55
C ALA A 12 19.02 -25.27 -0.61
N ARG A 13 18.50 -24.13 -1.08
CA ARG A 13 19.06 -23.38 -2.24
C ARG A 13 19.62 -22.00 -1.92
N ARG A 14 20.01 -21.73 -0.67
CA ARG A 14 20.85 -20.56 -0.36
C ARG A 14 22.31 -20.88 -0.68
N ARG A 15 22.68 -20.74 -1.95
CA ARG A 15 24.09 -20.47 -2.28
C ARG A 15 24.43 -19.13 -1.64
N THR A 16 25.23 -19.14 -0.59
CA THR A 16 25.86 -17.94 -0.06
C THR A 16 26.88 -17.46 -1.10
N VAL A 17 26.44 -16.66 -2.05
CA VAL A 17 27.35 -15.82 -2.80
C VAL A 17 27.82 -14.77 -1.80
N ALA A 18 29.11 -14.77 -1.48
CA ALA A 18 29.71 -13.67 -0.75
C ALA A 18 29.53 -12.42 -1.62
N LEU A 19 28.51 -11.63 -1.30
CA LEU A 19 28.35 -10.31 -1.89
C LEU A 19 29.60 -9.53 -1.49
N PRO A 20 30.27 -8.82 -2.43
CA PRO A 20 31.29 -7.86 -2.07
C PRO A 20 30.80 -7.03 -0.89
N ASN A 21 31.68 -6.74 0.07
CA ASN A 21 31.37 -5.93 1.25
C ASN A 21 31.11 -4.48 0.81
N THR A 22 29.96 -4.26 0.17
CA THR A 22 29.51 -2.95 -0.29
C THR A 22 29.13 -2.20 0.98
N PRO A 23 29.75 -1.03 1.27
CA PRO A 23 29.29 -0.21 2.38
C PRO A 23 27.78 -0.03 2.21
N ALA A 24 27.01 -0.35 3.25
CA ALA A 24 25.55 -0.32 3.22
C ALA A 24 25.12 0.94 2.48
N ALA A 25 24.47 0.76 1.32
CA ALA A 25 24.20 1.85 0.40
C ALA A 25 23.55 2.99 1.18
N ARG A 26 24.26 4.12 1.30
CA ARG A 26 23.76 5.29 2.00
C ARG A 26 22.43 5.64 1.35
N VAL A 27 21.36 5.73 2.14
CA VAL A 27 20.03 6.10 1.63
C VAL A 27 20.17 7.40 0.86
N LEU A 28 20.02 7.31 -0.47
CA LEU A 28 20.13 8.47 -1.34
C LEU A 28 18.94 9.37 -1.07
N ARG A 29 19.21 10.61 -0.65
CA ARG A 29 18.17 11.64 -0.50
C ARG A 29 18.14 12.48 -1.77
N ASN A 30 16.96 12.61 -2.38
CA ASN A 30 16.77 13.54 -3.47
C ASN A 30 16.91 14.97 -2.92
N THR A 31 17.85 15.75 -3.45
CA THR A 31 18.09 17.15 -3.07
C THR A 31 17.33 18.15 -3.94
N ARG A 32 16.71 17.69 -5.03
CA ARG A 32 15.94 18.55 -5.93
C ARG A 32 14.54 18.77 -5.38
N PRO A 33 13.96 19.98 -5.58
CA PRO A 33 12.57 20.21 -5.23
C PRO A 33 11.65 19.28 -6.05
N PRO A 34 10.49 18.88 -5.50
CA PRO A 34 9.47 18.17 -6.26
C PRO A 34 9.03 18.98 -7.48
N TYR A 35 8.74 18.29 -8.58
CA TYR A 35 8.11 18.93 -9.73
C TYR A 35 6.65 19.24 -9.41
N ALA A 36 6.27 20.51 -9.57
CA ALA A 36 4.88 20.95 -9.44
C ALA A 36 4.14 20.66 -10.77
N TRP A 37 3.62 19.45 -10.91
CA TRP A 37 2.86 19.01 -12.09
C TRP A 37 1.50 19.70 -12.22
N LEU A 38 0.94 20.13 -11.09
CA LEU A 38 -0.34 20.82 -10.99
C LEU A 38 -0.12 22.14 -10.25
N ASP A 39 -0.88 23.16 -10.61
CA ASP A 39 -1.06 24.35 -9.81
C ASP A 39 -2.05 24.10 -8.66
N ALA A 40 -2.32 25.13 -7.87
CA ALA A 40 -3.21 25.02 -6.71
C ALA A 40 -4.64 24.63 -7.12
N GLU A 41 -5.12 25.16 -8.24
CA GLU A 41 -6.46 24.87 -8.74
C GLU A 41 -6.57 23.43 -9.24
N GLY A 42 -5.60 22.96 -10.03
CA GLY A 42 -5.57 21.58 -10.50
C GLY A 42 -5.46 20.56 -9.37
N LEU A 43 -4.71 20.89 -8.30
CA LEU A 43 -4.65 20.05 -7.10
C LEU A 43 -6.02 19.99 -6.39
N GLU A 44 -6.70 21.12 -6.27
CA GLU A 44 -8.03 21.18 -5.65
C GLU A 44 -9.08 20.41 -6.46
N GLN A 45 -8.98 20.43 -7.80
CA GLN A 45 -9.85 19.62 -8.65
C GLN A 45 -9.69 18.12 -8.37
N VAL A 46 -8.45 17.64 -8.21
CA VAL A 46 -8.18 16.24 -7.85
C VAL A 46 -8.70 15.94 -6.44
N HIS A 47 -8.55 16.86 -5.50
CA HIS A 47 -9.06 16.70 -4.14
C HIS A 47 -10.59 16.56 -4.14
N ALA A 48 -11.31 17.48 -4.78
CA ALA A 48 -12.76 17.46 -4.87
C ALA A 48 -13.28 16.19 -5.57
N ALA A 49 -12.66 15.80 -6.70
CA ALA A 49 -13.02 14.57 -7.41
C ALA A 49 -12.77 13.32 -6.54
N SER A 50 -11.70 13.31 -5.75
CA SER A 50 -11.41 12.20 -4.83
C SER A 50 -12.47 12.08 -3.74
N LEU A 51 -12.92 13.19 -3.16
CA LEU A 51 -13.98 13.18 -2.15
C LEU A 51 -15.33 12.75 -2.74
N ASP A 52 -15.66 13.22 -3.94
CA ASP A 52 -16.87 12.81 -4.66
C ASP A 52 -16.88 11.29 -4.90
N ILE A 53 -15.76 10.72 -5.33
CA ILE A 53 -15.61 9.26 -5.49
C ILE A 53 -15.81 8.53 -4.14
N LEU A 54 -15.18 9.01 -3.07
CA LEU A 54 -15.29 8.40 -1.75
C LEU A 54 -16.72 8.44 -1.19
N GLU A 55 -17.47 9.49 -1.48
CA GLU A 55 -18.85 9.65 -1.01
C GLU A 55 -19.86 8.88 -1.88
N SER A 56 -19.71 8.96 -3.21
CA SER A 56 -20.68 8.43 -4.18
C SER A 56 -20.46 6.97 -4.53
N ILE A 57 -19.21 6.53 -4.67
CA ILE A 57 -18.84 5.15 -5.04
C ILE A 57 -18.42 4.37 -3.79
N GLY A 58 -17.57 4.95 -2.95
CA GLY A 58 -17.03 4.27 -1.76
C GLY A 58 -15.84 3.36 -2.07
N ILE A 59 -15.49 2.51 -1.09
CA ILE A 59 -14.37 1.56 -1.15
C ILE A 59 -14.81 0.25 -0.49
N ASP A 60 -14.50 -0.88 -1.14
CA ASP A 60 -14.72 -2.20 -0.58
C ASP A 60 -13.60 -2.55 0.42
N PHE A 61 -13.99 -2.75 1.68
CA PHE A 61 -13.12 -3.35 2.69
C PHE A 61 -13.44 -4.84 2.79
N LEU A 62 -12.43 -5.68 2.55
CA LEU A 62 -12.56 -7.15 2.57
C LEU A 62 -12.40 -7.74 3.98
N ASP A 63 -12.39 -6.90 5.00
CA ASP A 63 -12.14 -7.27 6.40
C ASP A 63 -13.21 -6.66 7.30
N ASP A 64 -13.88 -7.52 8.07
CA ASP A 64 -15.02 -7.14 8.92
C ASP A 64 -14.58 -6.21 10.06
N GLU A 65 -13.34 -6.35 10.57
CA GLU A 65 -12.81 -5.46 11.59
C GLU A 65 -12.63 -4.04 11.04
N ALA A 66 -12.09 -3.90 9.83
CA ALA A 66 -11.98 -2.61 9.16
C ALA A 66 -13.35 -1.95 8.95
N LEU A 67 -14.37 -2.71 8.53
CA LEU A 67 -15.74 -2.21 8.37
C LEU A 67 -16.31 -1.68 9.70
N ALA A 68 -16.08 -2.40 10.81
CA ALA A 68 -16.52 -1.98 12.13
C ALA A 68 -15.85 -0.67 12.59
N ILE A 69 -14.55 -0.52 12.32
CA ILE A 69 -13.79 0.71 12.63
C ILE A 69 -14.38 1.90 11.88
N TRP A 70 -14.64 1.75 10.57
CA TRP A 70 -15.19 2.82 9.75
C TRP A 70 -16.63 3.18 10.13
N GLN A 71 -17.46 2.20 10.44
CA GLN A 71 -18.81 2.45 10.93
C GLN A 71 -18.79 3.19 12.28
N GLY A 72 -17.86 2.82 13.18
CA GLY A 72 -17.65 3.51 14.46
C GLY A 72 -17.16 4.95 14.29
N ALA A 73 -16.40 5.23 13.22
CA ALA A 73 -15.99 6.58 12.83
C ALA A 73 -17.10 7.40 12.15
N GLY A 74 -18.28 6.81 11.92
CA GLY A 74 -19.44 7.47 11.33
C GLY A 74 -19.58 7.30 9.81
N ALA A 75 -18.78 6.43 9.19
CA ALA A 75 -18.96 6.10 7.78
C ALA A 75 -20.23 5.26 7.55
N ARG A 76 -20.85 5.45 6.39
CA ARG A 76 -21.94 4.59 5.91
C ARG A 76 -21.34 3.27 5.41
N VAL A 77 -21.69 2.16 6.06
CA VAL A 77 -21.19 0.83 5.71
C VAL A 77 -22.35 -0.06 5.25
N ASP A 78 -22.17 -0.74 4.13
CA ASP A 78 -23.04 -1.80 3.65
C ASP A 78 -22.44 -3.16 4.04
N HIS A 79 -23.23 -4.02 4.67
CA HIS A 79 -22.84 -5.38 5.05
C HIS A 79 -23.49 -6.43 4.13
N ALA A 80 -24.16 -6.01 3.05
CA ALA A 80 -24.71 -6.91 2.06
C ALA A 80 -23.58 -7.59 1.28
N ALA A 81 -23.48 -8.91 1.43
CA ALA A 81 -22.61 -9.79 0.65
C ALA A 81 -23.22 -10.14 -0.72
#